data_AF-A0A1F4FD27-F1
#
_entry.id   AF-A0A1F4FD27-F1
#
_cell.length_a   1.000
_cell.length_b   1.000
_cell.length_c   1.000
_cell.angle_alpha   90.00
_cell.angle_beta   90.00
_cell.angle_gamma   90.00
#
_symmetry.space_group_name_H-M   'P 1'
#
loop_
_entity.id
_entity.type
_entity.pdbx_description
1 polymer ?
#
loop_
_entity_poly.entity_id
_entity_poly.type
_entity_poly.pdbx_seq_one_letter_code
_entity_poly.pdbx_strand_id
1 'polypeptide(L)'
;MPYYAAACALGLAAGAAFAWVWVALVPPGTNKRYWTSMSALTRDMLRVDAGGEFLRLYKRLGVMTGGYLARNLGAAALGCLPVVVILLTAAAALFEGWDAKAQRLALAPPAAAQYVSLPAPGRAQRTGYCSSAGYCALFAALDFEVVEIARHELPYAVLRADHGDRNPLWPFLSDLEAAFFAAFILSTIAGLLWPSLRKRS
;
A
#
# COMPACT_ATOMS: atom_id res chain seq x y z
N MET A 1 10.29 0.84 -21.70
CA MET A 1 11.03 1.94 -21.06
C MET A 1 10.19 3.17 -20.70
N PRO A 2 9.38 3.80 -21.57
CA PRO A 2 8.67 5.04 -21.20
C PRO A 2 7.67 4.86 -20.03
N TYR A 3 7.02 3.71 -19.92
CA TYR A 3 6.07 3.44 -18.83
C TYR A 3 6.72 3.38 -17.45
N TYR A 4 7.92 2.80 -17.31
CA TYR A 4 8.63 2.79 -16.02
C TYR A 4 9.05 4.18 -15.60
N ALA A 5 9.53 5.00 -16.54
CA ALA A 5 9.88 6.38 -16.24
C ALA A 5 8.64 7.16 -15.76
N ALA A 6 7.49 6.97 -16.42
CA ALA A 6 6.23 7.58 -16.02
C ALA A 6 5.73 7.05 -14.66
N ALA A 7 5.77 5.74 -14.41
CA ALA A 7 5.40 5.14 -13.13
C ALA A 7 6.28 5.63 -11.99
N CYS A 8 7.61 5.67 -12.19
CA CYS A 8 8.54 6.24 -11.22
C CYS A 8 8.26 7.73 -10.99
N ALA A 9 8.04 8.52 -12.04
CA ALA A 9 7.75 9.95 -11.90
C ALA A 9 6.47 10.21 -11.10
N LEU A 10 5.40 9.46 -11.38
CA LEU A 10 4.15 9.53 -10.62
C LEU A 10 4.33 9.06 -9.17
N GLY A 11 5.10 7.99 -8.95
CA GLY A 11 5.42 7.49 -7.62
C GLY A 11 6.18 8.54 -6.79
N LEU A 12 7.21 9.16 -7.39
CA LEU A 12 7.97 10.25 -6.77
C LEU A 12 7.07 11.45 -6.44
N ALA A 13 6.21 11.86 -7.37
CA ALA A 13 5.28 12.97 -7.17
C ALA A 13 4.29 12.68 -6.04
N ALA A 14 3.70 11.48 -6.01
CA ALA A 14 2.80 11.05 -4.95
C ALA A 14 3.47 11.01 -3.59
N GLY A 15 4.67 10.44 -3.48
CA GLY A 15 5.35 10.32 -2.19
C GLY A 15 5.86 11.67 -1.68
N ALA A 16 6.29 12.57 -2.57
CA ALA A 16 6.60 13.95 -2.20
C ALA A 16 5.34 14.70 -1.69
N ALA A 17 4.20 14.55 -2.38
CA ALA A 17 2.94 15.14 -1.94
C ALA A 17 2.47 14.57 -0.59
N PHE A 18 2.54 13.24 -0.41
CA PHE A 18 2.25 12.58 0.86
C PHE A 18 3.12 13.16 1.98
N ALA A 19 4.45 13.22 1.78
CA ALA A 19 5.37 13.72 2.78
C ALA A 19 5.10 15.19 3.13
N TRP A 20 4.75 16.02 2.13
CA TRP A 20 4.38 17.42 2.34
C TRP A 20 3.12 17.55 3.21
N VAL A 21 2.04 16.83 2.87
CA VAL A 21 0.80 16.81 3.66
C VAL A 21 1.08 16.28 5.07
N TRP A 22 1.86 15.21 5.19
CA TRP A 22 2.21 14.62 6.47
C TRP A 22 2.96 15.61 7.36
N VAL A 23 3.99 16.28 6.86
CA VAL A 23 4.78 17.25 7.63
C VAL A 23 3.94 18.48 8.01
N ALA A 24 3.01 18.89 7.16
CA ALA A 24 2.07 19.97 7.47
C ALA A 24 1.12 19.62 8.63
N LEU A 25 0.64 18.38 8.69
CA LEU A 25 -0.35 17.93 9.68
C LEU A 25 0.28 17.31 10.94
N VAL A 26 1.48 16.76 10.84
CA VAL A 26 2.22 16.09 11.92
C VAL A 26 3.58 16.78 12.09
N PRO A 27 3.63 17.89 12.86
CA PRO A 27 4.87 18.63 13.05
C PRO A 27 5.99 17.77 13.66
N PRO A 28 7.26 18.05 13.35
CA PRO A 28 8.39 17.37 13.94
C PRO A 28 8.33 17.37 15.48
N GLY A 29 8.57 16.22 16.08
CA GLY A 29 8.54 16.05 17.54
C GLY A 29 7.14 15.82 18.13
N THR A 30 6.08 15.72 17.33
CA THR A 30 4.76 15.25 17.82
C THR A 30 4.88 13.88 18.47
N ASN A 31 5.54 12.91 17.81
CA ASN A 31 5.73 11.56 18.35
C ASN A 31 6.56 11.57 19.65
N LYS A 32 7.68 12.30 19.66
CA LYS A 32 8.53 12.42 20.87
C LYS A 32 7.73 13.00 22.04
N ARG A 33 7.01 14.11 21.82
CA ARG A 33 6.17 14.74 22.85
C ARG A 33 5.11 13.78 23.38
N TYR A 34 4.40 13.08 22.48
CA TYR A 34 3.40 12.09 22.87
C TYR A 34 3.99 11.00 23.77
N TRP A 35 5.07 10.32 23.35
CA TRP A 35 5.67 9.24 24.13
C TRP A 35 6.26 9.70 25.47
N THR A 36 6.87 10.89 25.50
CA THR A 36 7.35 11.49 26.76
C THR A 36 6.19 11.83 27.70
N SER A 37 5.09 12.39 27.19
CA SER A 37 3.93 12.73 28.01
C SER A 37 3.15 11.49 28.46
N MET A 38 3.03 10.46 27.61
CA MET A 38 2.41 9.18 27.95
C MET A 38 3.19 8.48 29.07
N SER A 39 4.52 8.37 28.95
CA SER A 39 5.34 7.74 29.99
C SER A 39 5.31 8.50 31.32
N ALA A 40 5.29 9.83 31.28
CA ALA A 40 5.12 10.66 32.48
C ALA A 40 3.75 10.42 33.14
N LEU A 41 2.66 10.50 32.38
CA LEU A 41 1.30 10.27 32.92
C LEU A 41 1.11 8.87 33.48
N THR A 42 1.62 7.84 32.81
CA THR A 42 1.54 6.47 33.32
C THR A 42 2.28 6.34 34.65
N ARG A 43 3.45 6.97 34.78
CA ARG A 43 4.20 6.98 36.04
C ARG A 43 3.43 7.70 37.15
N ASP A 44 2.80 8.82 36.83
CA ASP A 44 2.00 9.58 37.80
C ASP A 44 0.78 8.76 38.25
N MET A 45 0.11 8.07 37.32
CA MET A 45 -1.03 7.19 37.64
C MET A 45 -0.66 6.06 38.60
N LEU A 46 0.56 5.52 38.51
CA LEU A 46 1.05 4.47 39.41
C LEU A 46 1.38 4.95 40.83
N ARG A 47 1.46 6.28 41.04
CA ARG A 47 1.83 6.88 42.33
C ARG A 47 0.64 7.47 43.10
N VAL A 48 -0.56 7.42 42.52
CA VAL A 48 -1.74 8.06 43.07
C VAL A 48 -2.61 7.02 43.77
N ASP A 49 -2.77 7.19 45.09
CA ASP A 49 -3.61 6.32 45.93
C ASP A 49 -5.09 6.76 45.92
N ALA A 50 -5.37 8.03 45.57
CA ALA A 50 -6.71 8.59 45.56
C ALA A 50 -7.43 8.35 44.23
N GLY A 51 -8.57 7.64 44.27
CA GLY A 51 -9.34 7.29 43.06
C GLY A 51 -9.79 8.49 42.20
N GLY A 52 -10.11 9.63 42.82
CA GLY A 52 -10.48 10.84 42.07
C GLY A 52 -9.35 11.44 41.23
N GLU A 53 -8.13 11.42 41.76
CA GLU A 53 -6.95 11.90 41.03
C GLU A 53 -6.55 10.94 39.90
N PHE A 54 -6.71 9.63 40.12
CA PHE A 54 -6.50 8.63 39.09
C PHE A 54 -7.44 8.86 37.89
N LEU A 55 -8.74 9.07 38.12
CA LEU A 55 -9.71 9.34 37.05
C LEU A 55 -9.37 10.61 36.25
N ARG A 56 -8.86 11.65 36.93
CA ARG A 56 -8.40 12.88 36.26
C ARG A 56 -7.21 12.61 35.33
N LEU A 57 -6.22 11.85 35.80
CA LEU A 57 -5.06 11.45 34.99
C LEU A 57 -5.47 10.54 33.82
N TYR A 58 -6.38 9.59 34.06
CA TYR A 58 -6.93 8.71 33.03
C TYR A 58 -7.65 9.50 31.93
N LYS A 59 -8.52 10.45 32.29
CA LYS A 59 -9.18 11.33 31.31
C LYS A 59 -8.17 12.13 30.49
N ARG A 60 -7.13 12.65 31.13
CA ARG A 60 -6.06 13.40 30.45
C ARG A 60 -5.29 12.52 29.47
N LEU A 61 -4.98 11.27 29.85
CA LEU A 61 -4.38 10.28 28.97
C LEU A 61 -5.28 10.02 27.76
N GLY A 62 -6.58 9.79 27.97
CA GLY A 62 -7.55 9.57 26.90
C GLY A 62 -7.62 10.72 25.89
N VAL A 63 -7.69 11.97 26.36
CA VAL A 63 -7.70 13.16 25.48
C VAL A 63 -6.40 13.28 24.68
N MET A 64 -5.25 13.03 25.32
CA MET A 64 -3.95 13.06 24.65
C MET A 64 -3.83 11.99 23.56
N THR A 65 -4.19 10.75 23.88
CA THR A 65 -4.18 9.62 22.95
C THR A 65 -5.16 9.85 21.80
N GLY A 66 -6.37 10.30 22.09
CA GLY A 66 -7.36 10.64 21.08
C GLY A 66 -6.87 11.73 20.12
N GLY A 67 -6.29 12.81 20.64
CA GLY A 67 -5.72 13.88 19.82
C GLY A 67 -4.52 13.43 18.97
N TYR A 68 -3.66 12.56 19.51
CA TYR A 68 -2.55 11.96 18.78
C TYR A 68 -3.04 11.05 17.65
N LEU A 69 -3.97 10.14 17.93
CA LEU A 69 -4.53 9.22 16.94
C LEU A 69 -5.29 9.97 15.85
N ALA A 70 -6.19 10.88 16.22
CA ALA A 70 -6.96 11.67 15.27
C ALA A 70 -6.06 12.45 14.30
N ARG A 71 -4.96 13.04 14.81
CA ARG A 71 -3.99 13.75 13.97
C ARG A 71 -3.25 12.81 13.02
N ASN A 72 -2.72 11.69 13.50
CA ASN A 72 -1.96 10.76 12.66
C ASN A 72 -2.85 10.06 11.62
N LEU A 73 -4.05 9.63 12.03
CA LEU A 73 -5.02 9.03 11.11
C LEU A 73 -5.54 10.04 10.09
N GLY A 74 -5.84 11.27 10.52
CA GLY A 74 -6.23 12.34 9.61
C GLY A 74 -5.12 12.70 8.62
N ALA A 75 -3.85 12.75 9.08
CA ALA A 75 -2.71 12.98 8.22
C ALA A 75 -2.46 11.84 7.23
N ALA A 76 -2.62 10.58 7.66
CA ALA A 76 -2.54 9.42 6.78
C ALA A 76 -3.64 9.45 5.71
N ALA A 77 -4.90 9.67 6.13
CA ALA A 77 -6.04 9.72 5.22
C ALA A 77 -5.89 10.82 4.17
N LEU A 78 -5.56 12.04 4.60
CA LEU A 78 -5.35 13.18 3.69
C LEU A 78 -4.08 13.01 2.85
N GLY A 79 -3.01 12.48 3.44
CA GLY A 79 -1.75 12.22 2.76
C GLY A 79 -1.86 11.17 1.65
N CYS A 80 -2.81 10.22 1.76
CA CYS A 80 -3.08 9.21 0.74
C CYS A 80 -3.93 9.73 -0.43
N LEU A 81 -4.59 10.89 -0.32
CA LEU A 81 -5.43 11.42 -1.41
C LEU A 81 -4.69 11.60 -2.74
N PRO A 82 -3.44 12.12 -2.80
CA PRO A 82 -2.67 12.19 -4.05
C PRO A 82 -2.47 10.83 -4.71
N VAL A 83 -2.22 9.77 -3.92
CA VAL A 83 -2.07 8.40 -4.44
C VAL A 83 -3.40 7.95 -5.06
N VAL A 84 -4.52 8.13 -4.36
CA VAL A 84 -5.85 7.79 -4.87
C VAL A 84 -6.16 8.55 -6.16
N VAL A 85 -5.88 9.85 -6.23
CA VAL A 85 -6.10 10.66 -7.43
C VAL A 85 -5.27 10.15 -8.61
N ILE A 86 -3.98 9.86 -8.40
CA ILE A 86 -3.12 9.30 -9.46
C ILE A 86 -3.62 7.93 -9.90
N LEU A 87 -4.02 7.07 -8.96
CA LEU A 87 -4.55 5.76 -9.28
C LEU A 87 -5.85 5.85 -10.09
N LEU A 88 -6.73 6.80 -9.79
CA LEU A 88 -7.98 6.95 -10.53
C LEU A 88 -7.82 7.65 -11.90
N THR A 89 -6.78 8.46 -12.09
CA THR A 89 -6.64 9.31 -13.30
C THR A 89 -5.58 8.82 -14.28
N ALA A 90 -4.48 8.27 -13.79
CA ALA A 90 -3.32 7.92 -14.60
C ALA A 90 -3.08 6.40 -14.68
N ALA A 91 -3.57 5.62 -13.71
CA ALA A 91 -3.34 4.18 -13.68
C ALA A 91 -3.92 3.49 -14.91
N ALA A 92 -5.18 3.74 -15.27
CA ALA A 92 -5.80 3.12 -16.45
C ALA A 92 -4.96 3.37 -17.71
N ALA A 93 -4.59 4.62 -17.99
CA ALA A 93 -3.79 4.96 -19.16
C ALA A 93 -2.38 4.31 -19.17
N LEU A 94 -1.75 4.19 -18.00
CA LEU A 94 -0.42 3.57 -17.86
C LEU A 94 -0.46 2.06 -17.95
N PHE A 95 -1.38 1.42 -17.21
CA PHE A 95 -1.47 -0.03 -17.09
C PHE A 95 -2.17 -0.65 -18.30
N GLU A 96 -3.23 -0.05 -18.85
CA GLU A 96 -3.85 -0.57 -20.08
C GLU A 96 -2.90 -0.45 -21.27
N GLY A 97 -2.20 0.68 -21.40
CA GLY A 97 -1.22 0.89 -22.46
C GLY A 97 0.00 -0.03 -22.34
N TRP A 98 0.33 -0.46 -21.12
CA TRP A 98 1.35 -1.45 -20.84
C TRP A 98 0.88 -2.88 -21.13
N ASP A 99 -0.32 -3.23 -20.64
CA ASP A 99 -0.93 -4.54 -20.82
C ASP A 99 -1.22 -4.85 -22.30
N ALA A 100 -1.58 -3.84 -23.09
CA ALA A 100 -1.77 -3.98 -24.54
C ALA A 100 -0.50 -4.39 -25.30
N LYS A 101 0.69 -4.26 -24.69
CA LYS A 101 1.98 -4.65 -25.31
C LYS A 101 2.44 -6.05 -24.92
N ALA A 102 1.68 -6.75 -24.09
CA ALA A 102 1.97 -8.13 -23.74
C ALA A 102 1.89 -9.04 -24.98
N GLN A 103 2.89 -9.89 -25.18
CA GLN A 103 2.99 -10.73 -26.37
C GLN A 103 2.24 -12.06 -26.21
N ARG A 104 2.01 -12.50 -24.98
CA ARG A 104 1.35 -13.76 -24.65
C ARG A 104 0.70 -13.68 -23.27
N LEU A 105 -0.16 -14.65 -22.95
CA LEU A 105 -0.62 -14.87 -21.59
C LEU A 105 0.30 -15.88 -20.90
N ALA A 106 0.54 -15.72 -19.60
CA ALA A 106 1.26 -16.68 -18.78
C ALA A 106 0.49 -17.03 -17.51
N LEU A 107 0.78 -18.20 -16.97
CA LEU A 107 0.16 -18.77 -15.77
C LEU A 107 1.17 -18.83 -14.63
N ALA A 108 0.71 -18.53 -13.42
CA ALA A 108 1.45 -18.74 -12.19
C ALA A 108 0.62 -19.53 -11.16
N PRO A 109 1.12 -20.65 -10.63
CA PRO A 109 2.38 -21.29 -11.01
C PRO A 109 2.33 -21.85 -12.45
N PRO A 110 3.47 -22.01 -13.15
CA PRO A 110 3.48 -22.53 -14.54
C PRO A 110 2.86 -23.92 -14.68
N ALA A 111 3.00 -24.76 -13.64
CA ALA A 111 2.38 -26.07 -13.56
C ALA A 111 0.84 -26.03 -13.63
N ALA A 112 0.22 -24.87 -13.41
CA ALA A 112 -1.22 -24.70 -13.57
C ALA A 112 -1.71 -24.85 -15.02
N ALA A 113 -0.81 -24.75 -16.02
CA ALA A 113 -1.14 -24.88 -17.43
C ALA A 113 -1.78 -26.22 -17.82
N GLN A 114 -1.55 -27.28 -17.04
CA GLN A 114 -2.16 -28.60 -17.29
C GLN A 114 -3.61 -28.70 -16.78
N TYR A 115 -4.06 -27.76 -15.94
CA TYR A 115 -5.38 -27.79 -15.31
C TYR A 115 -6.29 -26.64 -15.75
N VAL A 116 -5.71 -25.60 -16.36
CA VAL A 116 -6.41 -24.39 -16.78
C VAL A 116 -6.46 -24.35 -18.31
N SER A 117 -7.67 -24.30 -18.86
CA SER A 117 -7.86 -24.02 -20.28
C SER A 117 -7.61 -22.54 -20.54
N LEU A 118 -6.61 -22.23 -21.36
CA LEU A 118 -6.31 -20.86 -21.74
C LEU A 118 -7.42 -20.31 -22.66
N PRO A 119 -7.94 -19.10 -22.42
CA PRO A 119 -8.86 -18.45 -23.34
C PRO A 119 -8.19 -18.19 -24.69
N ALA A 120 -9.00 -18.03 -25.74
CA ALA A 120 -8.51 -17.70 -27.07
C ALA A 120 -7.64 -16.42 -27.05
N PRO A 121 -6.52 -16.39 -27.78
CA PRO A 121 -5.64 -15.23 -27.83
C PRO A 121 -6.42 -14.01 -28.33
N GLY A 122 -6.37 -12.90 -27.57
CA GLY A 122 -7.03 -11.65 -27.96
C GLY A 122 -7.74 -10.88 -26.84
N ARG A 123 -7.76 -11.40 -25.60
CA ARG A 123 -8.16 -10.60 -24.43
C ARG A 123 -7.04 -10.59 -23.40
N ALA A 124 -6.70 -9.38 -22.92
CA ALA A 124 -5.84 -9.16 -21.76
C ALA A 124 -6.60 -9.54 -20.47
N GLN A 125 -7.03 -10.79 -20.36
CA GLN A 125 -7.82 -11.22 -19.22
C GLN A 125 -6.91 -11.51 -18.02
N ARG A 126 -7.11 -10.73 -16.96
CA ARG A 126 -6.62 -11.02 -15.61
C ARG A 126 -7.58 -12.02 -14.98
N THR A 127 -7.27 -13.30 -15.08
CA THR A 127 -8.13 -14.37 -14.52
C THR A 127 -7.47 -15.02 -13.32
N GLY A 128 -8.17 -15.07 -12.19
CA GLY A 128 -7.76 -15.74 -10.98
C GLY A 128 -8.53 -17.06 -10.82
N TYR A 129 -7.83 -18.18 -10.92
CA TYR A 129 -8.38 -19.50 -10.65
C TYR A 129 -8.13 -19.85 -9.19
N CYS A 130 -9.17 -20.24 -8.47
CA CYS A 130 -9.06 -20.48 -7.03
C CYS A 130 -9.88 -21.71 -6.64
N SER A 131 -9.37 -22.45 -5.65
CA SER A 131 -10.09 -23.57 -5.05
C SER A 131 -10.46 -23.31 -3.59
N SER A 132 -9.89 -22.27 -2.96
CA SER A 132 -10.23 -21.84 -1.60
C SER A 132 -10.94 -20.48 -1.60
N ALA A 133 -11.92 -20.32 -0.70
CA ALA A 133 -12.67 -19.06 -0.55
C ALA A 133 -11.75 -17.86 -0.26
N GLY A 134 -10.64 -18.08 0.47
CA GLY A 134 -9.66 -17.03 0.75
C GLY A 134 -8.95 -16.51 -0.50
N TYR A 135 -8.51 -17.42 -1.39
CA TYR A 135 -7.88 -17.02 -2.66
C TYR A 135 -8.88 -16.38 -3.63
N CYS A 136 -10.11 -16.90 -3.68
CA CYS A 136 -11.16 -16.31 -4.52
C CYS A 136 -11.49 -14.87 -4.10
N ALA A 137 -11.64 -14.64 -2.79
CA ALA A 137 -11.86 -13.29 -2.26
C ALA A 137 -10.67 -12.37 -2.52
N LEU A 138 -9.43 -12.87 -2.37
CA LEU A 138 -8.22 -12.10 -2.68
C LEU A 138 -8.16 -11.68 -4.16
N PHE A 139 -8.43 -12.62 -5.08
CA PHE A 139 -8.40 -12.32 -6.51
C PHE A 139 -9.51 -11.35 -6.92
N ALA A 140 -10.72 -11.50 -6.40
CA ALA A 140 -11.79 -10.53 -6.60
C ALA A 140 -11.39 -9.13 -6.10
N ALA A 141 -10.75 -9.04 -4.92
CA ALA A 141 -10.28 -7.77 -4.37
C ALA A 141 -9.15 -7.12 -5.19
N LEU A 142 -8.40 -7.92 -5.95
CA LEU A 142 -7.33 -7.48 -6.85
C LEU A 142 -7.82 -7.29 -8.31
N ASP A 143 -9.13 -7.24 -8.52
CA ASP A 143 -9.78 -7.01 -9.83
C ASP A 143 -9.42 -8.10 -10.87
N PHE A 144 -9.36 -9.35 -10.42
CA PHE A 144 -9.31 -10.50 -11.32
C PHE A 144 -10.71 -11.03 -11.59
N GLU A 145 -10.94 -11.49 -12.81
CA GLU A 145 -12.05 -12.37 -13.13
C GLU A 145 -11.84 -13.70 -12.40
N VAL A 146 -12.71 -14.02 -11.44
CA VAL A 146 -12.53 -15.20 -10.59
C VAL A 146 -13.23 -16.40 -11.19
N VAL A 147 -12.47 -17.50 -11.36
CA VAL A 147 -12.98 -18.80 -11.80
C VAL A 147 -12.73 -19.82 -10.70
N GLU A 148 -13.81 -20.33 -10.11
CA GLU A 148 -13.71 -21.40 -9.13
C GLU A 148 -13.45 -22.74 -9.81
N ILE A 149 -12.43 -23.46 -9.34
CA ILE A 149 -12.07 -24.79 -9.83
C ILE A 149 -12.46 -25.85 -8.79
N ALA A 150 -13.06 -26.95 -9.24
CA ALA A 150 -13.42 -28.07 -8.37
C ALA A 150 -12.14 -28.71 -7.78
N ARG A 151 -11.98 -28.61 -6.45
CA ARG A 151 -10.77 -28.99 -5.65
C ARG A 151 -10.27 -30.40 -5.99
N HIS A 152 -8.98 -30.66 -6.23
CA HIS A 152 -7.93 -30.81 -5.19
C HIS A 152 -6.48 -30.59 -5.66
N GLU A 153 -6.23 -30.25 -6.93
CA GLU A 153 -4.86 -30.33 -7.48
C GLU A 153 -4.06 -29.02 -7.43
N LEU A 154 -4.72 -27.85 -7.34
CA LEU A 154 -4.09 -26.55 -7.15
C LEU A 154 -4.87 -25.63 -6.18
N PRO A 155 -4.19 -24.98 -5.22
CA PRO A 155 -4.83 -24.00 -4.33
C PRO A 155 -5.23 -22.72 -5.09
N TYR A 156 -4.43 -22.31 -6.07
CA TYR A 156 -4.65 -21.14 -6.92
C TYR A 156 -3.90 -21.24 -8.24
N ALA A 157 -4.35 -20.49 -9.24
CA ALA A 157 -3.56 -20.12 -10.41
C ALA A 157 -3.95 -18.73 -10.90
N VAL A 158 -3.00 -17.98 -11.44
CA VAL A 158 -3.22 -16.63 -11.95
C VAL A 158 -2.80 -16.59 -13.41
N LEU A 159 -3.73 -16.19 -14.28
CA LEU A 159 -3.50 -15.93 -15.69
C LEU A 159 -3.41 -14.42 -15.91
N ARG A 160 -2.29 -13.96 -16.50
CA ARG A 160 -2.09 -12.56 -16.88
C ARG A 160 -1.30 -12.46 -18.17
N ALA A 161 -1.32 -11.26 -18.75
CA ALA A 161 -0.39 -10.85 -19.79
C ALA A 161 1.07 -11.02 -19.33
N ASP A 162 1.86 -11.74 -20.11
CA ASP A 162 3.31 -11.87 -19.96
C ASP A 162 4.02 -10.79 -20.77
N HIS A 163 4.96 -10.12 -20.12
CA HIS A 163 5.78 -9.09 -20.71
C HIS A 163 7.21 -9.57 -21.01
N GLY A 164 7.48 -10.88 -20.85
CA GLY A 164 8.80 -11.48 -20.99
C GLY A 164 9.70 -11.23 -19.78
N ASP A 165 9.11 -10.90 -18.63
CA ASP A 165 9.84 -10.63 -17.39
C ASP A 165 10.29 -11.94 -16.74
N ARG A 166 11.51 -11.93 -16.19
CA ARG A 166 12.10 -13.05 -15.43
C ARG A 166 11.88 -12.91 -13.93
N ASN A 167 11.17 -11.88 -13.47
CA ASN A 167 10.92 -11.62 -12.06
C ASN A 167 10.19 -12.80 -11.39
N PRO A 168 10.78 -13.44 -10.36
CA PRO A 168 10.14 -14.56 -9.65
C PRO A 168 8.90 -14.14 -8.84
N LEU A 169 8.69 -12.84 -8.66
CA LEU A 169 7.53 -12.28 -7.97
C LEU A 169 6.40 -11.89 -8.93
N TRP A 170 6.61 -12.06 -10.24
CA TRP A 170 5.53 -12.13 -11.22
C TRP A 170 4.64 -13.35 -10.88
N PRO A 171 3.31 -13.20 -10.70
CA PRO A 171 2.42 -12.13 -11.20
C PRO A 171 1.96 -11.11 -10.13
N PHE A 172 2.52 -11.15 -8.92
CA PHE A 172 2.03 -10.40 -7.75
C PHE A 172 2.66 -9.02 -7.58
N LEU A 173 3.90 -8.86 -8.03
CA LEU A 173 4.56 -7.57 -8.17
C LEU A 173 4.59 -7.24 -9.66
N SER A 174 3.58 -6.52 -10.15
CA SER A 174 3.69 -5.98 -11.50
C SER A 174 4.84 -4.98 -11.54
N ASP A 175 5.69 -5.09 -12.55
CA ASP A 175 6.99 -4.41 -12.58
C ASP A 175 6.83 -2.86 -12.62
N LEU A 176 5.67 -2.37 -13.09
CA LEU A 176 5.29 -0.96 -13.03
C LEU A 176 4.70 -0.52 -11.69
N GLU A 177 3.80 -1.31 -11.07
CA GLU A 177 3.29 -0.98 -9.74
C GLU A 177 4.43 -1.01 -8.73
N ALA A 178 5.32 -2.00 -8.82
CA ALA A 178 6.50 -2.10 -7.98
C ALA A 178 7.41 -0.87 -8.13
N ALA A 179 7.66 -0.43 -9.37
CA ALA A 179 8.42 0.79 -9.64
C ALA A 179 7.74 2.05 -9.07
N PHE A 180 6.42 2.18 -9.27
CA PHE A 180 5.63 3.27 -8.69
C PHE A 180 5.71 3.28 -7.15
N PHE A 181 5.45 2.15 -6.50
CA PHE A 181 5.46 2.05 -5.04
C PHE A 181 6.86 2.21 -4.45
N ALA A 182 7.91 1.69 -5.10
CA ALA A 182 9.29 1.93 -4.69
C ALA A 182 9.64 3.42 -4.75
N ALA A 183 9.31 4.08 -5.85
CA ALA A 183 9.49 5.53 -6.01
C ALA A 183 8.70 6.34 -4.97
N PHE A 184 7.45 5.94 -4.70
CA PHE A 184 6.60 6.51 -3.65
C PHE A 184 7.24 6.38 -2.26
N ILE A 185 7.69 5.18 -1.88
CA ILE A 185 8.32 4.93 -0.58
C ILE A 185 9.60 5.75 -0.45
N LEU A 186 10.46 5.75 -1.46
CA LEU A 186 11.73 6.49 -1.44
C LEU A 186 11.52 8.00 -1.29
N SER A 187 10.62 8.59 -2.08
CA SER A 187 10.30 10.03 -1.99
C SER A 187 9.62 10.38 -0.67
N THR A 188 8.75 9.50 -0.15
CA THR A 188 8.13 9.67 1.17
C THR A 188 9.20 9.69 2.27
N ILE A 189 10.10 8.72 2.30
CA ILE A 189 11.19 8.65 3.28
C ILE A 189 12.07 9.91 3.18
N ALA A 190 12.47 10.29 1.97
CA ALA A 190 13.28 11.49 1.75
C ALA A 190 12.58 12.76 2.27
N GLY A 191 11.28 12.94 1.95
CA GLY A 191 10.49 14.08 2.40
C GLY A 191 10.27 14.12 3.91
N LEU A 192 10.08 12.96 4.55
CA LEU A 192 9.92 12.87 6.01
C LEU A 192 11.24 13.14 6.77
N LEU A 193 12.38 12.77 6.19
CA LEU A 193 13.70 13.01 6.78
C LEU A 193 14.21 14.44 6.54
N TRP A 194 13.73 15.12 5.50
CA TRP A 194 14.18 16.47 5.10
C TRP A 194 14.21 17.51 6.25
N PRO A 195 13.18 17.65 7.11
CA PRO A 195 13.20 18.63 8.21
C PRO A 195 14.28 18.35 9.25
N SER A 196 14.71 17.09 9.41
CA SER A 196 15.75 16.70 10.36
C SER A 196 17.15 17.03 9.86
N LEU A 197 17.37 16.93 8.54
CA LEU A 197 18.64 17.23 7.90
C LEU A 197 18.92 18.73 7.90
N ARG A 198 17.91 19.56 7.61
CA ARG A 198 18.03 21.02 7.59
C ARG A 198 18.40 21.65 8.95
N LYS A 199 18.14 20.96 10.07
CA LYS A 199 18.50 21.47 11.42
C LYS A 199 19.97 21.22 11.78
N ARG A 200 20.71 20.42 11.00
CA ARG A 200 22.12 20.07 11.26
C ARG A 200 23.11 20.88 10.44
N SER A 201 22.64 21.57 9.40
CA SER A 201 23.39 22.50 8.54
C SER A 201 23.27 23.94 9.06
#